data_AF-A0AAD6HT48-F1
#
_entry.id   AF-A0AAD6HT48-F1
#
_cell.length_a   1.000
_cell.length_b   1.000
_cell.length_c   1.000
_cell.angle_alpha   90.00
_cell.angle_beta   90.00
_cell.angle_gamma   90.00
#
_symmetry.space_group_name_H-M   'P 1'
#
loop_
_entity.id
_entity.type
_entity.pdbx_description
1 polymer ?
#
loop_
_entity_poly.entity_id
_entity_poly.type
_entity_poly.pdbx_seq_one_letter_code
_entity_poly.pdbx_strand_id
1 'polypeptide(L)'
;MTIVSAAGVGFPKEAYEPLFEQVFRKASLAGVNIRSIWIADPFNMGESAVANRENLGRDGSTIDHSRDLWGMMNHFRHQMPKPIVGLGHSMGCSEMLLLSSWHPSLFHSFAFIEPGIDPNYGERVLAKWVSQALQQNDFWDTREEAEKALVKSQMAYSWGKKTLARLKYYGIYLVKTQTGLKWTFTTPKNQIASVVLRHIPKSVHVSSDNLANLTVAQRALVPDLDPKIALQGSFYRPEFQDSWEMLPKMRPWVLYINGTSSPHFGDPSTRDLRAQITGTGVGGNGGMKLGAVQQVIIEGAGHDMPFDDNFEQISTHIVDWFLKESRRWDDGAGRRLRDWRADCAEEKGKVSKDYTASVPEEIAARTRTVKL
;
A
#
# COMPACT_ATOMS: atom_id res chain seq x y z
N MET A 1 15.61 10.18 -6.31
CA MET A 1 14.25 9.98 -5.76
C MET A 1 14.32 9.23 -4.44
N THR A 2 13.26 9.29 -3.63
CA THR A 2 13.08 8.46 -2.42
C THR A 2 11.96 7.46 -2.69
N ILE A 3 12.18 6.19 -2.37
CA ILE A 3 11.14 5.15 -2.44
C ILE A 3 10.56 4.98 -1.03
N VAL A 4 9.24 5.00 -0.92
CA VAL A 4 8.52 4.47 0.25
C VAL A 4 7.87 3.17 -0.20
N SER A 5 7.93 2.14 0.61
CA SER A 5 7.39 0.82 0.30
C SER A 5 6.46 0.34 1.41
N ALA A 6 5.50 -0.49 1.03
CA ALA A 6 4.53 -1.10 1.92
C ALA A 6 4.36 -2.58 1.55
N ALA A 7 4.40 -3.45 2.57
CA ALA A 7 4.41 -4.89 2.42
C ALA A 7 3.01 -5.49 2.27
N GLY A 8 2.96 -6.72 1.73
CA GLY A 8 1.81 -7.61 1.87
C GLY A 8 1.65 -8.17 3.29
N VAL A 9 0.51 -8.82 3.53
CA VAL A 9 0.14 -9.36 4.85
C VAL A 9 1.13 -10.42 5.32
N GLY A 10 1.62 -10.27 6.56
CA GLY A 10 2.33 -11.33 7.27
C GLY A 10 3.80 -11.53 6.88
N PHE A 11 4.31 -10.78 5.90
CA PHE A 11 5.71 -10.83 5.50
C PHE A 11 6.55 -9.85 6.33
N PRO A 12 7.69 -10.29 6.90
CA PRO A 12 8.64 -9.33 7.48
C PRO A 12 9.16 -8.43 6.35
N LYS A 13 9.24 -7.11 6.58
CA LYS A 13 9.69 -6.15 5.56
C LYS A 13 11.08 -6.48 4.98
N GLU A 14 11.95 -7.14 5.76
CA GLU A 14 13.29 -7.53 5.32
C GLU A 14 13.27 -8.60 4.22
N ALA A 15 12.15 -9.33 4.05
CA ALA A 15 11.98 -10.22 2.91
C ALA A 15 12.01 -9.48 1.55
N TYR A 16 11.77 -8.16 1.52
CA TYR A 16 11.87 -7.37 0.31
C TYR A 16 13.29 -6.86 0.00
N GLU A 17 14.26 -7.05 0.92
CA GLU A 17 15.64 -6.59 0.69
C GLU A 17 16.25 -7.10 -0.62
N PRO A 18 16.10 -8.38 -1.03
CA PRO A 18 16.64 -8.84 -2.31
C PRO A 18 16.05 -8.10 -3.51
N LEU A 19 14.75 -7.78 -3.50
CA LEU A 19 14.12 -6.96 -4.53
C LEU A 19 14.70 -5.54 -4.50
N PHE A 20 14.84 -4.94 -3.32
CA PHE A 20 15.38 -3.58 -3.15
C PHE A 20 16.84 -3.47 -3.60
N GLU A 21 17.70 -4.45 -3.26
CA GLU A 21 19.08 -4.55 -3.74
C GLU A 21 19.13 -4.52 -5.27
N GLN A 22 18.21 -5.25 -5.91
CA GLN A 22 18.18 -5.36 -7.37
C GLN A 22 17.61 -4.13 -8.06
N VAL A 23 16.54 -3.55 -7.52
CA VAL A 23 16.03 -2.26 -7.97
C VAL A 23 17.12 -1.19 -7.83
N PHE A 24 17.84 -1.14 -6.71
CA PHE A 24 18.94 -0.20 -6.50
C PHE A 24 20.08 -0.39 -7.51
N ARG A 25 20.54 -1.63 -7.71
CA ARG A 25 21.60 -1.97 -8.67
C ARG A 25 21.22 -1.55 -10.09
N LYS A 26 20.03 -1.95 -10.55
CA LYS A 26 19.55 -1.65 -11.91
C LYS A 26 19.28 -0.17 -12.10
N ALA A 27 18.71 0.51 -11.10
CA ALA A 27 18.51 1.95 -11.13
C ALA A 27 19.83 2.69 -11.29
N SER A 28 20.86 2.32 -10.52
CA SER A 28 22.18 2.94 -10.65
C SER A 28 22.78 2.76 -12.04
N LEU A 29 22.64 1.59 -12.65
CA LEU A 29 23.09 1.33 -14.03
C LEU A 29 22.29 2.12 -15.07
N ALA A 30 21.00 2.35 -14.83
CA ALA A 30 20.12 3.12 -15.69
C ALA A 30 20.22 4.65 -15.48
N GLY A 31 21.09 5.12 -14.59
CA GLY A 31 21.25 6.54 -14.26
C GLY A 31 20.13 7.10 -13.36
N VAL A 32 19.33 6.24 -12.73
CA VAL A 32 18.30 6.64 -11.75
C VAL A 32 18.91 6.65 -10.35
N ASN A 33 19.05 7.84 -9.77
CA ASN A 33 19.57 7.98 -8.41
C ASN A 33 18.47 7.71 -7.36
N ILE A 34 18.53 6.55 -6.71
CA ILE A 34 17.72 6.23 -5.53
C ILE A 34 18.48 6.65 -4.27
N ARG A 35 17.94 7.63 -3.55
CA ARG A 35 18.56 8.17 -2.34
C ARG A 35 18.39 7.24 -1.14
N SER A 36 17.19 6.70 -1.00
CA SER A 36 16.77 5.94 0.18
C SER A 36 15.51 5.14 -0.16
N ILE A 37 15.39 3.97 0.46
CA ILE A 37 14.18 3.14 0.45
C ILE A 37 13.70 3.06 1.90
N TRP A 38 12.45 3.43 2.14
CA TRP A 38 11.82 3.42 3.46
C TRP A 38 10.68 2.42 3.46
N ILE A 39 10.60 1.60 4.50
CA ILE A 39 9.51 0.66 4.73
C ILE A 39 9.32 0.51 6.23
N ALA A 40 8.07 0.43 6.68
CA ALA A 40 7.69 0.21 8.06
C ALA A 40 6.85 -1.06 8.15
N ASP A 41 6.93 -1.76 9.28
CA ASP A 41 5.96 -2.84 9.55
C ASP A 41 4.68 -2.22 10.11
N PRO A 42 3.49 -2.71 9.69
CA PRO A 42 2.24 -2.42 10.38
C PRO A 42 2.34 -2.68 11.87
N PHE A 43 1.60 -1.92 12.69
CA PHE A 43 1.69 -1.99 14.16
C PHE A 43 1.55 -3.41 14.74
N ASN A 44 0.88 -4.31 14.01
CA ASN A 44 0.59 -5.69 14.38
C ASN A 44 1.32 -6.76 13.55
N MET A 45 2.33 -6.39 12.76
CA MET A 45 3.17 -7.32 12.01
C MET A 45 4.66 -7.09 12.26
N GLY A 46 5.47 -8.11 11.99
CA GLY A 46 6.93 -8.02 12.06
C GLY A 46 7.45 -7.52 13.42
N GLU A 47 8.53 -6.75 13.38
CA GLU A 47 9.14 -6.17 14.59
C GLU A 47 8.21 -5.17 15.30
N SER A 48 7.34 -4.47 14.57
CA SER A 48 6.32 -3.60 15.17
C SER A 48 5.38 -4.38 16.09
N ALA A 49 4.96 -5.59 15.72
CA ALA A 49 4.13 -6.43 16.58
C ALA A 49 4.86 -6.85 17.86
N VAL A 50 6.15 -7.16 17.75
CA VAL A 50 7.00 -7.52 18.89
C VAL A 50 7.12 -6.35 19.85
N ALA A 51 7.39 -5.14 19.33
CA ALA A 51 7.45 -3.91 20.11
C ALA A 51 6.09 -3.57 20.76
N ASN A 52 4.99 -3.83 20.06
CA ASN A 52 3.63 -3.52 20.51
C ASN A 52 2.94 -4.67 21.25
N ARG A 53 3.63 -5.75 21.62
CA ARG A 53 3.02 -7.00 22.11
C ARG A 53 2.03 -6.82 23.27
N GLU A 54 2.23 -5.81 24.12
CA GLU A 54 1.38 -5.51 25.29
C GLU A 54 0.18 -4.61 24.94
N ASN A 55 0.18 -4.03 23.73
CA ASN A 55 -0.79 -3.07 23.23
C ASN A 55 -1.49 -3.53 21.93
N LEU A 56 -1.29 -4.77 21.48
CA LEU A 56 -1.92 -5.28 20.28
C LEU A 56 -3.45 -5.33 20.44
N GLY A 57 -4.15 -4.59 19.56
CA GLY A 57 -5.60 -4.60 19.47
C GLY A 57 -6.16 -5.83 18.73
N ARG A 58 -7.49 -5.93 18.69
CA ARG A 58 -8.23 -7.01 17.98
C ARG A 58 -8.97 -6.53 16.74
N ASP A 59 -8.91 -5.24 16.46
CA ASP A 59 -9.73 -4.58 15.43
C ASP A 59 -8.87 -3.61 14.59
N GLY A 60 -7.81 -4.15 13.98
CA GLY A 60 -6.89 -3.37 13.15
C GLY A 60 -7.41 -3.15 11.74
N SER A 61 -7.45 -1.88 11.31
CA SER A 61 -7.73 -1.51 9.92
C SER A 61 -6.42 -1.41 9.12
N THR A 62 -6.45 -1.81 7.85
CA THR A 62 -5.30 -1.58 6.94
C THR A 62 -5.07 -0.10 6.70
N ILE A 63 -6.12 0.74 6.79
CA ILE A 63 -6.01 2.20 6.72
C ILE A 63 -5.17 2.76 7.87
N ASP A 64 -5.08 2.08 9.01
CA ASP A 64 -4.22 2.54 10.11
C ASP A 64 -2.76 2.60 9.67
N HIS A 65 -2.30 1.64 8.86
CA HIS A 65 -0.94 1.69 8.33
C HIS A 65 -0.73 2.80 7.29
N SER A 66 -1.77 3.19 6.53
CA SER A 66 -1.71 4.42 5.72
C SER A 66 -1.39 5.66 6.57
N ARG A 67 -1.96 5.73 7.78
CA ARG A 67 -1.73 6.82 8.75
C ARG A 67 -0.34 6.71 9.39
N ASP A 68 0.12 5.50 9.69
CA ASP A 68 1.49 5.25 10.17
C ASP A 68 2.53 5.68 9.14
N LEU A 69 2.34 5.31 7.87
CA LEU A 69 3.19 5.73 6.76
C LEU A 69 3.18 7.25 6.60
N TRP A 70 2.01 7.90 6.68
CA TRP A 70 1.93 9.36 6.72
C TRP A 70 2.77 9.93 7.87
N GLY A 71 2.61 9.38 9.07
CA GLY A 71 3.34 9.78 10.27
C GLY A 71 4.85 9.68 10.10
N MET A 72 5.33 8.52 9.61
CA MET A 72 6.74 8.29 9.28
C MET A 72 7.24 9.31 8.26
N MET A 73 6.52 9.51 7.16
CA MET A 73 6.92 10.44 6.11
C MET A 73 6.98 11.88 6.61
N ASN A 74 6.06 12.29 7.48
CA ASN A 74 6.06 13.62 8.10
C ASN A 74 7.21 13.80 9.09
N HIS A 75 7.50 12.78 9.90
CA HIS A 75 8.59 12.79 10.87
C HIS A 75 9.94 12.88 10.17
N PHE A 76 10.17 12.03 9.16
CA PHE A 76 11.41 11.96 8.39
C PHE A 76 11.40 12.82 7.12
N ARG A 77 10.48 13.79 6.98
CA ARG A 77 10.31 14.60 5.75
C ARG A 77 11.59 15.26 5.25
N HIS A 78 12.50 15.62 6.16
CA HIS A 78 13.79 16.22 5.84
C HIS A 78 14.75 15.25 5.12
N GLN A 79 14.57 13.94 5.33
CA GLN A 79 15.33 12.86 4.68
C GLN A 79 14.61 12.30 3.44
N MET A 80 13.37 12.73 3.18
CA MET A 80 12.56 12.30 2.04
C MET A 80 12.30 13.44 1.02
N PRO A 81 13.32 14.17 0.51
CA PRO A 81 13.05 15.21 -0.47
C PRO A 81 12.51 14.63 -1.78
N LYS A 82 11.50 15.31 -2.34
CA LYS A 82 10.82 14.92 -3.59
C LYS A 82 11.80 14.77 -4.78
N PRO A 83 11.49 13.90 -5.75
CA PRO A 83 10.27 13.10 -5.85
C PRO A 83 10.29 11.91 -4.87
N ILE A 84 9.12 11.67 -4.28
CA ILE A 84 8.83 10.45 -3.52
C ILE A 84 7.99 9.56 -4.42
N VAL A 85 8.39 8.30 -4.59
CA VAL A 85 7.65 7.29 -5.34
C VAL A 85 7.27 6.16 -4.39
N GLY A 86 6.17 5.47 -4.68
CA GLY A 86 5.73 4.34 -3.88
C GLY A 86 5.97 2.99 -4.54
N LEU A 87 6.35 2.00 -3.75
CA LEU A 87 6.48 0.60 -4.15
C LEU A 87 5.64 -0.28 -3.23
N GLY A 88 4.42 -0.62 -3.66
CA GLY A 88 3.49 -1.44 -2.87
C GLY A 88 3.47 -2.89 -3.35
N HIS A 89 3.26 -3.81 -2.43
CA HIS A 89 2.90 -5.19 -2.73
C HIS A 89 1.60 -5.58 -2.01
N SER A 90 0.66 -6.23 -2.70
CA SER A 90 -0.55 -6.79 -2.08
C SER A 90 -1.31 -5.73 -1.28
N MET A 91 -1.58 -5.99 0.01
CA MET A 91 -2.16 -5.04 0.97
C MET A 91 -1.52 -3.65 0.92
N GLY A 92 -0.20 -3.58 0.84
CA GLY A 92 0.55 -2.33 0.79
C GLY A 92 0.17 -1.43 -0.38
N CYS A 93 -0.32 -1.98 -1.50
CA CYS A 93 -0.82 -1.17 -2.61
C CYS A 93 -2.06 -0.35 -2.21
N SER A 94 -3.00 -0.99 -1.51
CA SER A 94 -4.23 -0.35 -1.02
C SER A 94 -3.90 0.71 0.03
N GLU A 95 -2.99 0.41 0.95
CA GLU A 95 -2.54 1.35 1.98
C GLU A 95 -1.91 2.61 1.37
N MET A 96 -1.06 2.45 0.35
CA MET A 96 -0.41 3.58 -0.33
C MET A 96 -1.38 4.39 -1.19
N LEU A 97 -2.35 3.73 -1.84
CA LEU A 97 -3.42 4.40 -2.58
C LEU A 97 -4.30 5.24 -1.64
N LEU A 98 -4.74 4.69 -0.52
CA LEU A 98 -5.57 5.39 0.46
C LEU A 98 -4.81 6.57 1.09
N LEU A 99 -3.53 6.40 1.42
CA LEU A 99 -2.65 7.50 1.80
C LEU A 99 -2.59 8.60 0.73
N SER A 100 -2.43 8.23 -0.54
CA SER A 100 -2.40 9.19 -1.64
C SER A 100 -3.72 9.94 -1.83
N SER A 101 -4.85 9.37 -1.43
CA SER A 101 -6.16 10.04 -1.53
C SER A 101 -6.25 11.26 -0.61
N TRP A 102 -5.60 11.21 0.55
CA TRP A 102 -5.55 12.31 1.51
C TRP A 102 -4.49 13.37 1.15
N HIS A 103 -3.42 12.96 0.45
CA HIS A 103 -2.37 13.88 -0.02
C HIS A 103 -2.02 13.62 -1.49
N PRO A 104 -2.85 14.06 -2.46
CA PRO A 104 -2.69 13.70 -3.88
C PRO A 104 -1.39 14.13 -4.55
N SER A 105 -0.64 15.06 -3.94
CA SER A 105 0.67 15.52 -4.42
C SER A 105 1.86 14.91 -3.68
N LEU A 106 1.64 13.99 -2.73
CA LEU A 106 2.70 13.39 -1.90
C LEU A 106 3.61 12.52 -2.75
N PHE A 107 3.01 11.52 -3.40
CA PHE A 107 3.67 10.62 -4.33
C PHE A 107 3.67 11.19 -5.74
N HIS A 108 4.79 11.03 -6.43
CA HIS A 108 4.91 11.34 -7.85
C HIS A 108 4.36 10.19 -8.71
N SER A 109 4.74 8.96 -8.36
CA SER A 109 4.31 7.75 -9.05
C SER A 109 4.33 6.54 -8.11
N PHE A 110 3.67 5.47 -8.54
CA PHE A 110 3.61 4.16 -7.91
C PHE A 110 4.09 3.06 -8.85
N ALA A 111 4.73 2.06 -8.28
CA ALA A 111 4.82 0.72 -8.83
C ALA A 111 4.11 -0.24 -7.86
N PHE A 112 3.03 -0.85 -8.31
CA PHE A 112 2.23 -1.79 -7.52
C PHE A 112 2.40 -3.19 -8.05
N ILE A 113 2.90 -4.07 -7.20
CA ILE A 113 3.05 -5.50 -7.50
C ILE A 113 1.86 -6.21 -6.89
N GLU A 114 1.14 -7.00 -7.69
CA GLU A 114 0.05 -7.85 -7.23
C GLU A 114 -0.92 -7.12 -6.30
N PRO A 115 -1.56 -6.01 -6.75
CA PRO A 115 -2.24 -5.08 -5.87
C PRO A 115 -3.44 -5.71 -5.17
N GLY A 116 -3.51 -5.53 -3.85
CA GLY A 116 -4.62 -5.95 -2.99
C GLY A 116 -5.90 -5.12 -3.13
N ILE A 117 -6.18 -4.62 -4.34
CA ILE A 117 -7.26 -3.67 -4.65
C ILE A 117 -8.28 -4.42 -5.52
N ASP A 118 -9.29 -5.02 -4.88
CA ASP A 118 -10.38 -5.77 -5.50
C ASP A 118 -11.61 -5.80 -4.57
N PRO A 119 -12.75 -5.19 -4.94
CA PRO A 119 -13.96 -5.17 -4.12
C PRO A 119 -14.69 -6.52 -4.10
N ASN A 120 -14.39 -7.41 -5.04
CA ASN A 120 -15.04 -8.70 -5.21
C ASN A 120 -14.24 -9.84 -4.60
N TYR A 121 -13.26 -9.52 -3.76
CA TYR A 121 -12.42 -10.51 -3.10
C TYR A 121 -13.28 -11.41 -2.20
N GLY A 122 -13.60 -12.60 -2.71
CA GLY A 122 -14.72 -13.40 -2.21
C GLY A 122 -14.52 -13.94 -0.78
N GLU A 123 -15.61 -13.99 -0.01
CA GLU A 123 -15.61 -14.45 1.39
C GLU A 123 -14.96 -15.81 1.59
N ARG A 124 -15.18 -16.74 0.65
CA ARG A 124 -14.62 -18.09 0.73
C ARG A 124 -13.09 -18.11 0.70
N VAL A 125 -12.47 -17.21 -0.06
CA VAL A 125 -11.00 -17.11 -0.17
C VAL A 125 -10.44 -16.57 1.13
N LEU A 126 -10.98 -15.45 1.61
CA LEU A 126 -10.55 -14.81 2.85
C LEU A 126 -10.78 -15.72 4.07
N ALA A 127 -11.93 -16.39 4.15
CA ALA A 127 -12.23 -17.33 5.23
C ALA A 127 -11.25 -18.51 5.25
N LYS A 128 -10.80 -18.99 4.08
CA LYS A 128 -9.77 -20.02 3.99
C LYS A 128 -8.44 -19.52 4.55
N TRP A 129 -8.03 -18.29 4.21
CA TRP A 129 -6.80 -17.68 4.74
C TRP A 129 -6.85 -17.49 6.25
N VAL A 130 -7.96 -16.98 6.76
CA VAL A 130 -8.19 -16.86 8.22
C VAL A 130 -8.10 -18.21 8.90
N SER A 131 -8.79 -19.23 8.36
CA SER A 131 -8.73 -20.59 8.90
C SER A 131 -7.30 -21.15 8.90
N GLN A 132 -6.56 -20.97 7.80
CA GLN A 132 -5.16 -21.40 7.70
C GLN A 132 -4.25 -20.68 8.69
N ALA A 133 -4.47 -19.38 8.94
CA ALA A 133 -3.74 -18.64 9.96
C ALA A 133 -4.03 -19.19 11.36
N LEU A 134 -5.32 -19.31 11.72
CA LEU A 134 -5.73 -19.73 13.07
C LEU A 134 -5.32 -21.17 13.42
N GLN A 135 -5.15 -22.04 12.43
CA GLN A 135 -4.67 -23.42 12.61
C GLN A 135 -3.18 -23.54 12.91
N GLN A 136 -2.41 -22.45 12.80
CA GLN A 136 -0.97 -22.48 13.09
C GLN A 136 -0.71 -22.61 14.59
N ASN A 137 0.41 -23.26 14.94
CA ASN A 137 0.92 -23.23 16.30
C ASN A 137 1.42 -21.81 16.63
N ASP A 138 1.34 -21.43 17.91
CA ASP A 138 1.88 -20.15 18.37
C ASP A 138 3.35 -20.25 18.79
N PHE A 139 3.80 -21.44 19.22
CA PHE A 139 5.10 -21.64 19.87
C PHE A 139 5.77 -22.94 19.43
N TRP A 140 7.11 -22.91 19.39
CA TRP A 140 7.98 -24.06 19.11
C TRP A 140 9.12 -24.14 20.13
N ASP A 141 9.63 -25.35 20.37
CA ASP A 141 10.74 -25.60 21.29
C ASP A 141 12.09 -25.24 20.67
N THR A 142 12.25 -25.50 19.36
CA THR A 142 13.47 -25.21 18.62
C THR A 142 13.24 -24.17 17.53
N ARG A 143 14.30 -23.45 17.14
CA ARG A 143 14.23 -22.46 16.07
C ARG A 143 13.96 -23.15 14.74
N GLU A 144 14.54 -24.33 14.54
CA GLU A 144 14.45 -25.12 13.32
C GLU A 144 13.00 -25.58 13.06
N GLU A 145 12.24 -25.93 14.11
CA GLU A 145 10.81 -26.25 13.99
C GLU A 145 9.98 -25.02 13.61
N ALA A 146 10.25 -23.87 14.23
CA ALA A 146 9.60 -22.62 13.88
C ALA A 146 9.90 -22.21 12.43
N GLU A 147 11.15 -22.35 11.97
CA GLU A 147 11.54 -22.08 10.59
C GLU A 147 10.79 -22.96 9.59
N LYS A 148 10.70 -24.26 9.84
CA LYS A 148 9.92 -25.18 8.98
C LYS A 148 8.45 -24.79 8.95
N ALA A 149 7.88 -24.42 10.10
CA ALA A 149 6.50 -23.99 10.19
C ALA A 149 6.25 -22.68 9.43
N LEU A 150 7.15 -21.70 9.54
CA LEU A 150 7.05 -20.41 8.87
C LEU A 150 7.15 -20.54 7.34
N VAL A 151 8.09 -21.35 6.86
CA VAL A 151 8.22 -21.62 5.42
C VAL A 151 6.97 -22.29 4.88
N LYS A 152 6.39 -23.23 5.65
CA LYS A 152 5.13 -23.88 5.28
C LYS A 152 3.95 -22.91 5.26
N SER A 153 3.81 -22.06 6.28
CA SER A 153 2.68 -21.14 6.39
C SER A 153 2.67 -20.08 5.29
N GLN A 154 3.85 -19.60 4.90
CA GLN A 154 4.03 -18.62 3.82
C GLN A 154 4.16 -19.24 2.44
N MET A 155 4.01 -20.56 2.31
CA MET A 155 4.25 -21.31 1.06
C MET A 155 5.62 -20.99 0.40
N ALA A 156 6.61 -20.61 1.22
CA ALA A 156 7.86 -19.99 0.77
C ALA A 156 8.92 -20.97 0.23
N TYR A 157 8.50 -22.16 -0.20
CA TYR A 157 9.41 -23.21 -0.67
C TYR A 157 10.10 -22.86 -1.98
N SER A 158 9.45 -22.08 -2.84
CA SER A 158 9.98 -21.60 -4.13
C SER A 158 10.70 -20.26 -4.01
N TRP A 159 10.75 -19.66 -2.84
CA TRP A 159 11.38 -18.34 -2.68
C TRP A 159 12.89 -18.42 -2.89
N GLY A 160 13.47 -17.32 -3.39
CA GLY A 160 14.90 -17.20 -3.58
C GLY A 160 15.67 -17.38 -2.27
N LYS A 161 16.86 -18.00 -2.33
CA LYS A 161 17.66 -18.37 -1.14
C LYS A 161 17.89 -17.20 -0.18
N LYS A 162 18.20 -16.01 -0.71
CA LYS A 162 18.40 -14.79 0.09
C LYS A 162 17.10 -14.38 0.80
N THR A 163 15.99 -14.36 0.07
CA THR A 163 14.66 -14.01 0.61
C THR A 163 14.24 -14.98 1.71
N LEU A 164 14.43 -16.27 1.48
CA LEU A 164 14.14 -17.31 2.47
C LEU A 164 14.99 -17.15 3.74
N ALA A 165 16.25 -16.75 3.60
CA ALA A 165 17.12 -16.45 4.75
C ALA A 165 16.60 -15.24 5.55
N ARG A 166 16.12 -14.19 4.87
CA ARG A 166 15.47 -13.04 5.53
C ARG A 166 14.19 -13.44 6.25
N LEU A 167 13.32 -14.20 5.60
CA LEU A 167 12.09 -14.72 6.22
C LEU A 167 12.40 -15.48 7.51
N LYS A 168 13.35 -16.40 7.49
CA LYS A 168 13.72 -17.20 8.67
C LYS A 168 14.39 -16.38 9.77
N TYR A 169 15.19 -15.38 9.39
CA TYR A 169 15.91 -14.57 10.36
C TYR A 169 14.98 -13.61 11.10
N TYR A 170 14.19 -12.82 10.35
CA TYR A 170 13.34 -11.73 10.85
C TYR A 170 11.90 -12.16 11.15
N GLY A 171 11.47 -13.33 10.65
CA GLY A 171 10.12 -13.82 10.89
C GLY A 171 9.93 -14.52 12.23
N ILE A 172 11.00 -14.74 13.01
CA ILE A 172 10.98 -15.59 14.21
C ILE A 172 11.84 -14.98 15.30
N TYR A 173 11.31 -14.94 16.52
CA TYR A 173 12.04 -14.47 17.70
C TYR A 173 11.83 -15.39 18.91
N LEU A 174 12.72 -15.26 19.90
CA LEU A 174 12.66 -16.01 21.15
C LEU A 174 11.90 -15.20 22.20
N VAL A 175 10.91 -15.81 22.84
CA VAL A 175 10.08 -15.18 23.87
C VAL A 175 10.02 -16.02 25.14
N LYS A 176 9.95 -15.35 26.29
CA LYS A 176 9.71 -16.00 27.59
C LYS A 176 8.20 -16.19 27.79
N THR A 177 7.77 -17.43 27.93
CA THR A 177 6.39 -17.80 28.28
C THR A 177 6.32 -18.33 29.72
N GLN A 178 5.11 -18.70 30.16
CA GLN A 178 4.92 -19.37 31.46
C GLN A 178 5.63 -20.74 31.52
N THR A 179 5.82 -21.40 30.38
CA THR A 179 6.38 -22.75 30.28
C THR A 179 7.86 -22.78 29.89
N GLY A 180 8.51 -21.61 29.80
CA GLY A 180 9.93 -21.47 29.47
C GLY A 180 10.19 -20.57 28.27
N LEU A 181 11.39 -20.64 27.72
CA LEU A 181 11.72 -19.96 26.48
C LEU A 181 11.13 -20.73 25.29
N LYS A 182 10.46 -20.03 24.38
CA LYS A 182 9.84 -20.60 23.18
C LYS A 182 10.14 -19.72 21.97
N TRP A 183 10.25 -20.32 20.80
CA TRP A 183 10.30 -19.61 19.53
C TRP A 183 8.88 -19.32 19.05
N THR A 184 8.66 -18.15 18.48
CA THR A 184 7.37 -17.73 17.92
C THR A 184 7.56 -16.81 16.72
N PHE A 185 6.52 -16.62 15.93
CA PHE A 185 6.57 -15.71 14.78
C PHE A 185 6.50 -14.26 15.23
N THR A 186 7.21 -13.38 14.51
CA THR A 186 7.13 -11.94 14.74
C THR A 186 5.74 -11.39 14.41
N THR A 187 5.04 -11.99 13.43
CA THR A 187 3.62 -11.69 13.17
C THR A 187 2.71 -12.74 13.80
N PRO A 188 1.90 -12.40 14.82
CA PRO A 188 1.00 -13.36 15.46
C PRO A 188 -0.13 -13.82 14.52
N LYS A 189 -0.47 -15.12 14.54
CA LYS A 189 -1.52 -15.69 13.68
C LYS A 189 -2.89 -15.03 13.81
N ASN A 190 -3.23 -14.58 15.03
CA ASN A 190 -4.49 -13.88 15.30
C ASN A 190 -4.52 -12.48 14.67
N GLN A 191 -3.35 -11.83 14.57
CA GLN A 191 -3.23 -10.53 13.91
C GLN A 191 -3.37 -10.66 12.39
N ILE A 192 -2.79 -11.71 11.79
CA ILE A 192 -3.03 -12.07 10.39
C ILE A 192 -4.53 -12.26 10.15
N ALA A 193 -5.19 -13.09 10.97
CA ALA A 193 -6.63 -13.34 10.85
C ALA A 193 -7.46 -12.04 10.91
N SER A 194 -7.17 -11.14 11.87
CA SER A 194 -7.91 -9.88 12.02
C SER A 194 -7.65 -8.88 10.90
N VAL A 195 -6.46 -8.93 10.26
CA VAL A 195 -6.17 -8.07 9.09
C VAL A 195 -6.85 -8.59 7.84
N VAL A 196 -7.01 -9.90 7.69
CA VAL A 196 -7.67 -10.49 6.52
C VAL A 196 -9.18 -10.30 6.59
N LEU A 197 -9.80 -10.53 7.76
CA LEU A 197 -11.23 -10.34 7.98
C LEU A 197 -11.51 -9.67 9.33
N ARG A 198 -12.34 -8.63 9.33
CA ARG A 198 -12.89 -8.03 10.56
C ARG A 198 -14.21 -8.68 10.89
N HIS A 199 -14.43 -8.98 12.17
CA HIS A 199 -15.62 -9.68 12.62
C HIS A 199 -16.80 -8.71 12.77
N ILE A 200 -17.96 -9.08 12.22
CA ILE A 200 -19.25 -8.47 12.52
C ILE A 200 -19.84 -9.23 13.71
N PRO A 201 -19.98 -8.62 14.89
CA PRO A 201 -20.58 -9.29 16.04
C PRO A 201 -21.99 -9.78 15.73
N LYS A 202 -22.37 -10.96 16.24
CA LYS A 202 -23.72 -11.52 16.05
C LYS A 202 -24.87 -10.61 16.49
N SER A 203 -24.59 -9.67 17.39
CA SER A 203 -25.54 -8.66 17.84
C SER A 203 -25.80 -7.56 16.80
N VAL A 204 -25.03 -7.49 15.73
CA VAL A 204 -25.15 -6.53 14.65
C VAL A 204 -25.83 -7.21 13.46
N HIS A 205 -27.07 -6.81 13.16
CA HIS A 205 -27.85 -7.33 12.05
C HIS A 205 -27.96 -6.27 10.97
N VAL A 206 -27.30 -6.50 9.84
CA VAL A 206 -27.27 -5.57 8.71
C VAL A 206 -28.22 -6.11 7.66
N SER A 207 -29.25 -5.34 7.31
CA SER A 207 -30.00 -5.56 6.08
C SER A 207 -29.24 -4.92 4.93
N SER A 208 -29.30 -5.52 3.74
CA SER A 208 -28.66 -5.03 2.51
C SER A 208 -28.92 -3.55 2.20
N ASP A 209 -30.02 -2.99 2.71
CA ASP A 209 -30.53 -1.70 2.23
C ASP A 209 -30.25 -0.51 3.16
N ASN A 210 -29.79 -0.73 4.40
CA ASN A 210 -29.28 0.32 5.30
C ASN A 210 -28.81 -0.20 6.68
N LEU A 211 -28.15 0.69 7.41
CA LEU A 211 -27.83 0.55 8.85
C LEU A 211 -28.91 1.17 9.77
N ALA A 212 -30.07 1.57 9.25
CA ALA A 212 -31.04 2.40 9.98
C ALA A 212 -31.57 1.72 11.26
N ASN A 213 -31.59 0.39 11.28
CA ASN A 213 -32.05 -0.42 12.40
C ASN A 213 -30.97 -0.66 13.48
N LEU A 214 -29.73 -0.20 13.28
CA LEU A 214 -28.67 -0.34 14.27
C LEU A 214 -28.72 0.77 15.32
N THR A 215 -28.68 0.38 16.59
CA THR A 215 -28.46 1.27 17.74
C THR A 215 -27.09 1.95 17.66
N VAL A 216 -26.93 3.05 18.40
CA VAL A 216 -25.62 3.75 18.53
C VAL A 216 -24.53 2.78 19.00
N ALA A 217 -24.84 1.89 19.95
CA ALA A 217 -23.89 0.91 20.46
C ALA A 217 -23.48 -0.12 19.39
N GLN A 218 -24.42 -0.62 18.59
CA GLN A 218 -24.11 -1.55 17.50
C GLN A 218 -23.28 -0.89 16.40
N ARG A 219 -23.57 0.37 16.06
CA ARG A 219 -22.78 1.14 15.08
C ARG A 219 -21.33 1.34 15.54
N ALA A 220 -21.10 1.54 16.84
CA ALA A 220 -19.76 1.69 17.39
C ALA A 220 -18.89 0.42 17.27
N LEU A 221 -19.50 -0.76 17.11
CA LEU A 221 -18.78 -2.02 16.93
C LEU A 221 -18.33 -2.26 15.48
N VAL A 222 -18.92 -1.55 14.52
CA VAL A 222 -18.65 -1.68 13.08
C VAL A 222 -18.66 -0.29 12.42
N PRO A 223 -17.79 0.64 12.86
CA PRO A 223 -17.91 2.08 12.55
C PRO A 223 -17.77 2.42 11.07
N ASP A 224 -17.20 1.51 10.29
CA ASP A 224 -16.85 1.63 8.87
C ASP A 224 -17.49 0.54 8.00
N LEU A 225 -18.49 -0.19 8.52
CA LEU A 225 -19.24 -1.14 7.72
C LEU A 225 -20.15 -0.40 6.73
N ASP A 226 -19.88 -0.54 5.44
CA ASP A 226 -20.81 -0.14 4.39
C ASP A 226 -21.79 -1.29 4.08
N PRO A 227 -23.12 -1.10 4.20
CA PRO A 227 -24.12 -2.12 3.87
C PRO A 227 -24.15 -2.48 2.38
N LYS A 228 -23.34 -1.85 1.51
CA LYS A 228 -23.20 -2.19 0.09
C LYS A 228 -21.99 -3.06 -0.22
N ILE A 229 -21.10 -3.33 0.74
CA ILE A 229 -19.94 -4.19 0.47
C ILE A 229 -20.40 -5.59 0.09
N ALA A 230 -19.66 -6.26 -0.80
CA ALA A 230 -19.98 -7.62 -1.22
C ALA A 230 -19.84 -8.66 -0.09
N LEU A 231 -19.03 -8.36 0.93
CA LEU A 231 -18.76 -9.24 2.07
C LEU A 231 -19.80 -9.06 3.17
N GLN A 232 -20.94 -9.75 3.06
CA GLN A 232 -22.01 -9.68 4.06
C GLN A 232 -22.25 -11.05 4.70
N GLY A 233 -21.80 -11.17 5.95
CA GLY A 233 -21.86 -12.39 6.73
C GLY A 233 -21.43 -12.13 8.18
N SER A 234 -20.56 -12.98 8.73
CA SER A 234 -19.94 -12.72 10.04
C SER A 234 -18.67 -11.87 9.95
N PHE A 235 -18.29 -11.43 8.74
CA PHE A 235 -17.06 -10.69 8.50
C PHE A 235 -17.25 -9.59 7.45
N TYR A 236 -16.40 -8.57 7.52
CA TYR A 236 -16.27 -7.50 6.53
C TYR A 236 -14.82 -7.02 6.38
N ARG A 237 -14.54 -6.29 5.31
CA ARG A 237 -13.31 -5.52 5.12
C ARG A 237 -13.57 -4.28 4.24
N PRO A 238 -13.74 -3.08 4.83
CA PRO A 238 -14.16 -1.89 4.08
C PRO A 238 -13.10 -1.40 3.09
N GLU A 239 -11.82 -1.64 3.37
CA GLU A 239 -10.71 -1.04 2.63
C GLU A 239 -10.59 -1.55 1.19
N PHE A 240 -11.12 -2.74 0.89
CA PHE A 240 -11.20 -3.24 -0.48
C PHE A 240 -12.11 -2.39 -1.36
N GLN A 241 -13.29 -2.02 -0.84
CA GLN A 241 -14.21 -1.13 -1.54
C GLN A 241 -13.65 0.30 -1.58
N ASP A 242 -13.18 0.82 -0.44
CA ASP A 242 -12.65 2.19 -0.35
C ASP A 242 -11.51 2.41 -1.33
N SER A 243 -10.55 1.49 -1.38
CA SER A 243 -9.41 1.59 -2.30
C SER A 243 -9.86 1.50 -3.76
N TRP A 244 -10.80 0.62 -4.09
CA TRP A 244 -11.35 0.52 -5.44
C TRP A 244 -12.03 1.81 -5.90
N GLU A 245 -12.84 2.42 -5.04
CA GLU A 245 -13.53 3.68 -5.34
C GLU A 245 -12.59 4.88 -5.49
N MET A 246 -11.38 4.80 -4.92
CA MET A 246 -10.36 5.83 -5.10
C MET A 246 -9.61 5.72 -6.43
N LEU A 247 -9.66 4.58 -7.12
CA LEU A 247 -8.91 4.36 -8.36
C LEU A 247 -9.17 5.45 -9.42
N PRO A 248 -10.42 5.88 -9.72
CA PRO A 248 -10.66 6.93 -10.71
C PRO A 248 -10.03 8.28 -10.36
N LYS A 249 -9.83 8.55 -9.07
CA LYS A 249 -9.27 9.82 -8.56
C LYS A 249 -7.74 9.77 -8.42
N MET A 250 -7.10 8.66 -8.81
CA MET A 250 -5.66 8.47 -8.68
C MET A 250 -4.88 9.53 -9.48
N ARG A 251 -4.09 10.34 -8.75
CA ARG A 251 -3.28 11.44 -9.31
C ARG A 251 -1.82 11.07 -9.60
N PRO A 252 -1.12 10.27 -8.77
CA PRO A 252 0.20 9.76 -9.12
C PRO A 252 0.14 8.87 -10.36
N TRP A 253 1.23 8.81 -11.11
CA TRP A 253 1.38 7.85 -12.22
C TRP A 253 1.46 6.42 -11.66
N VAL A 254 0.90 5.42 -12.34
CA VAL A 254 0.84 4.05 -11.81
C VAL A 254 1.37 3.01 -12.79
N LEU A 255 2.32 2.20 -12.34
CA LEU A 255 2.64 0.91 -12.95
C LEU A 255 1.99 -0.20 -12.13
N TYR A 256 1.19 -1.04 -12.79
CA TYR A 256 0.72 -2.32 -12.25
C TYR A 256 1.61 -3.45 -12.78
N ILE A 257 2.06 -4.34 -11.89
CA ILE A 257 2.80 -5.55 -12.23
C ILE A 257 2.00 -6.73 -11.66
N ASN A 258 1.55 -7.61 -12.53
CA ASN A 258 0.72 -8.76 -12.17
C ASN A 258 1.30 -10.07 -12.70
N GLY A 259 1.06 -11.17 -12.02
CA GLY A 259 1.42 -12.52 -12.46
C GLY A 259 0.24 -13.28 -13.09
N THR A 260 0.49 -14.11 -14.10
CA THR A 260 -0.58 -14.93 -14.72
C THR A 260 -1.05 -16.09 -13.85
N SER A 261 -0.23 -16.52 -12.88
CA SER A 261 -0.56 -17.60 -11.94
C SER A 261 -1.10 -17.08 -10.61
N SER A 262 -1.32 -15.77 -10.46
CA SER A 262 -1.94 -15.20 -9.27
C SER A 262 -3.46 -15.44 -9.30
N PRO A 263 -4.01 -16.20 -8.33
CA PRO A 263 -5.38 -16.73 -8.41
C PRO A 263 -6.47 -15.69 -8.14
N HIS A 264 -6.13 -14.51 -7.60
CA HIS A 264 -7.11 -13.52 -7.15
C HIS A 264 -6.82 -12.13 -7.72
N PHE A 265 -5.81 -11.43 -7.22
CA PHE A 265 -5.47 -10.07 -7.66
C PHE A 265 -4.92 -10.00 -9.09
N GLY A 266 -4.49 -11.15 -9.63
CA GLY A 266 -4.08 -11.35 -11.00
C GLY A 266 -5.15 -11.92 -11.93
N ASP A 267 -6.40 -12.13 -11.45
CA ASP A 267 -7.51 -12.52 -12.32
C ASP A 267 -7.65 -11.48 -13.46
N PRO A 268 -7.73 -11.91 -14.73
CA PRO A 268 -7.79 -10.99 -15.87
C PRO A 268 -8.92 -9.96 -15.76
N SER A 269 -10.12 -10.38 -15.33
CA SER A 269 -11.26 -9.47 -15.26
C SER A 269 -11.06 -8.36 -14.23
N THR A 270 -10.55 -8.71 -13.05
CA THR A 270 -10.25 -7.74 -11.98
C THR A 270 -9.07 -6.87 -12.34
N ARG A 271 -7.93 -7.45 -12.76
CA ARG A 271 -6.70 -6.69 -12.99
C ARG A 271 -6.83 -5.73 -14.16
N ASP A 272 -7.52 -6.13 -15.24
CA ASP A 272 -7.68 -5.33 -16.44
C ASP A 272 -8.66 -4.18 -16.16
N LEU A 273 -9.77 -4.46 -15.48
CA LEU A 273 -10.72 -3.43 -15.06
C LEU A 273 -10.07 -2.41 -14.11
N ARG A 274 -9.29 -2.87 -13.12
CA ARG A 274 -8.53 -2.00 -12.22
C ARG A 274 -7.63 -1.03 -12.99
N ALA A 275 -6.84 -1.54 -13.94
CA ALA A 275 -5.98 -0.71 -14.78
C ALA A 275 -6.80 0.27 -15.63
N GLN A 276 -7.91 -0.19 -16.22
CA GLN A 276 -8.79 0.59 -17.07
C GLN A 276 -9.43 1.78 -16.35
N ILE A 277 -9.88 1.61 -15.10
CA ILE A 277 -10.58 2.68 -14.37
C ILE A 277 -9.64 3.63 -13.63
N THR A 278 -8.39 3.23 -13.39
CA THR A 278 -7.43 4.04 -12.62
C THR A 278 -7.20 5.40 -13.30
N GLY A 279 -7.37 6.48 -12.53
CA GLY A 279 -7.08 7.85 -12.94
C GLY A 279 -8.01 8.45 -13.99
N THR A 280 -9.15 7.82 -14.27
CA THR A 280 -10.10 8.24 -15.32
C THR A 280 -11.11 9.31 -14.87
N GLY A 281 -11.25 9.51 -13.57
CA GLY A 281 -12.22 10.41 -12.96
C GLY A 281 -11.69 11.83 -12.72
N VAL A 282 -12.52 12.65 -12.06
CA VAL A 282 -12.17 14.02 -11.70
C VAL A 282 -10.94 14.05 -10.80
N GLY A 283 -9.94 14.85 -11.20
CA GLY A 283 -8.66 14.97 -10.49
C GLY A 283 -7.68 13.81 -10.72
N GLY A 284 -8.07 12.81 -11.53
CA GLY A 284 -7.24 11.69 -11.92
C GLY A 284 -6.11 12.08 -12.89
N ASN A 285 -5.16 11.15 -13.06
CA ASN A 285 -3.97 11.33 -13.88
C ASN A 285 -4.22 11.17 -15.40
N GLY A 286 -5.44 10.86 -15.81
CA GLY A 286 -5.85 10.60 -17.20
C GLY A 286 -5.73 9.15 -17.65
N GLY A 287 -5.39 8.24 -16.73
CA GLY A 287 -5.41 6.80 -16.90
C GLY A 287 -4.51 6.28 -18.01
N MET A 288 -4.85 5.11 -18.53
CA MET A 288 -4.11 4.47 -19.64
C MET A 288 -4.11 5.32 -20.91
N LYS A 289 -5.17 6.11 -21.15
CA LYS A 289 -5.31 6.97 -22.34
C LYS A 289 -4.18 8.00 -22.46
N LEU A 290 -3.72 8.57 -21.34
CA LEU A 290 -2.58 9.50 -21.30
C LEU A 290 -1.24 8.81 -21.02
N GLY A 291 -1.22 7.48 -20.98
CA GLY A 291 -0.06 6.69 -20.57
C GLY A 291 0.28 6.78 -19.09
N ALA A 292 -0.60 7.41 -18.28
CA ALA A 292 -0.40 7.61 -16.84
C ALA A 292 -0.59 6.35 -16.01
N VAL A 293 -1.21 5.33 -16.61
CA VAL A 293 -1.32 3.98 -16.07
C VAL A 293 -0.74 3.01 -17.08
N GLN A 294 0.16 2.14 -16.62
CA GLN A 294 0.72 1.03 -17.38
C GLN A 294 0.50 -0.27 -16.63
N GLN A 295 0.34 -1.38 -17.36
CA GLN A 295 0.22 -2.71 -16.80
C GLN A 295 1.22 -3.64 -17.46
N VAL A 296 1.89 -4.44 -16.64
CA VAL A 296 2.81 -5.49 -17.03
C VAL A 296 2.29 -6.80 -16.46
N ILE A 297 2.29 -7.84 -17.29
CA ILE A 297 1.89 -9.19 -16.92
C ILE A 297 3.13 -10.08 -17.02
N ILE A 298 3.49 -10.75 -15.93
CA ILE A 298 4.60 -11.68 -15.84
C ILE A 298 4.05 -13.11 -15.92
N GLU A 299 4.45 -13.81 -16.99
CA GLU A 299 4.01 -15.19 -17.24
C GLU A 299 4.54 -16.15 -16.17
N GLY A 300 3.68 -17.02 -15.65
CA GLY A 300 4.03 -18.01 -14.62
C GLY A 300 4.23 -17.45 -13.20
N ALA A 301 4.27 -16.12 -13.02
CA ALA A 301 4.44 -15.52 -11.72
C ALA A 301 3.17 -15.61 -10.87
N GLY A 302 3.34 -15.89 -9.58
CA GLY A 302 2.27 -15.91 -8.57
C GLY A 302 2.17 -14.62 -7.77
N HIS A 303 1.38 -14.65 -6.69
CA HIS A 303 1.22 -13.50 -5.79
C HIS A 303 2.55 -13.10 -5.12
N ASP A 304 3.34 -14.09 -4.70
CA ASP A 304 4.60 -13.91 -3.97
C ASP A 304 5.81 -13.65 -4.88
N MET A 305 5.57 -13.23 -6.12
CA MET A 305 6.60 -12.92 -7.12
C MET A 305 7.67 -11.91 -6.69
N PRO A 306 7.48 -11.00 -5.70
CA PRO A 306 8.59 -10.23 -5.14
C PRO A 306 9.70 -11.08 -4.50
N PHE A 307 9.42 -12.34 -4.16
CA PHE A 307 10.26 -13.18 -3.30
C PHE A 307 10.89 -14.39 -3.99
N ASP A 308 10.40 -14.75 -5.17
CA ASP A 308 10.93 -15.82 -6.01
C ASP A 308 11.84 -15.28 -7.12
N ASP A 309 12.26 -16.13 -8.06
CA ASP A 309 13.20 -15.75 -9.12
C ASP A 309 12.63 -14.68 -10.09
N ASN A 310 11.34 -14.33 -10.02
CA ASN A 310 10.75 -13.27 -10.81
C ASN A 310 11.18 -11.86 -10.36
N PHE A 311 11.77 -11.67 -9.17
CA PHE A 311 12.21 -10.33 -8.73
C PHE A 311 13.19 -9.67 -9.72
N GLU A 312 13.94 -10.46 -10.50
CA GLU A 312 14.80 -9.95 -11.57
C GLU A 312 13.98 -9.26 -12.65
N GLN A 313 12.94 -9.90 -13.17
CA GLN A 313 12.09 -9.27 -14.19
C GLN A 313 11.30 -8.09 -13.61
N ILE A 314 10.76 -8.23 -12.40
CA ILE A 314 10.02 -7.18 -11.69
C ILE A 314 10.88 -5.93 -11.52
N SER A 315 12.12 -6.09 -11.04
CA SER A 315 13.04 -4.97 -10.82
C SER A 315 13.36 -4.23 -12.12
N THR A 316 13.46 -4.92 -13.26
CA THR A 316 13.63 -4.27 -14.57
C THR A 316 12.44 -3.36 -14.89
N HIS A 317 11.21 -3.87 -14.78
CA HIS A 317 10.01 -3.07 -15.06
C HIS A 317 9.87 -1.87 -14.11
N ILE A 318 10.18 -2.05 -12.82
CA ILE A 318 10.19 -0.96 -11.83
C ILE A 318 11.20 0.12 -12.23
N VAL A 319 12.42 -0.27 -12.60
CA VAL A 319 13.47 0.69 -12.96
C VAL A 319 13.17 1.42 -14.26
N ASP A 320 12.68 0.73 -15.28
CA ASP A 320 12.26 1.35 -16.54
C ASP A 320 11.16 2.39 -16.31
N TRP A 321 10.22 2.10 -15.42
CA TRP A 321 9.18 3.02 -15.00
C TRP A 321 9.73 4.21 -14.24
N PHE A 322 10.56 3.97 -13.22
CA PHE A 322 11.18 5.05 -12.43
C PHE A 322 12.12 5.93 -13.27
N LEU A 323 12.77 5.40 -14.30
CA LEU A 323 13.55 6.21 -15.25
C LEU A 323 12.65 7.20 -15.99
N LYS A 324 11.50 6.74 -16.52
CA LYS A 324 10.52 7.61 -17.20
C LYS A 324 9.98 8.67 -16.24
N GLU A 325 9.61 8.26 -15.03
CA GLU A 325 9.03 9.16 -14.03
C GLU A 325 10.05 10.14 -13.45
N SER A 326 11.34 9.78 -13.36
CA SER A 326 12.38 10.75 -13.00
C SER A 326 12.45 11.91 -14.00
N ARG A 327 12.41 11.61 -15.30
CA ARG A 327 12.41 12.64 -16.35
C ARG A 327 11.14 13.50 -16.28
N ARG A 328 9.97 12.85 -16.13
CA ARG A 328 8.68 13.54 -15.99
C ARG A 328 8.65 14.47 -14.77
N TRP A 329 9.21 14.03 -13.64
CA TRP A 329 9.39 14.88 -12.47
C TRP A 329 10.25 16.09 -12.82
N ASP A 330 11.44 15.87 -13.39
CA ASP A 330 12.39 16.93 -13.66
C ASP A 330 11.87 17.99 -14.61
N ASP A 331 11.09 17.60 -15.62
CA ASP A 331 10.48 18.53 -16.57
C ASP A 331 9.20 19.19 -16.07
N GLY A 332 8.48 18.53 -15.16
CA GLY A 332 7.21 18.99 -14.62
C GLY A 332 7.31 19.60 -13.23
N ALA A 333 6.91 18.83 -12.22
CA ALA A 333 6.76 19.32 -10.85
C ALA A 333 8.10 19.69 -10.19
N GLY A 334 9.19 18.99 -10.54
CA GLY A 334 10.55 19.31 -10.11
C GLY A 334 11.03 20.65 -10.65
N ARG A 335 10.80 20.95 -11.93
CA ARG A 335 11.07 22.26 -12.53
C ARG A 335 10.31 23.36 -11.79
N ARG A 336 8.98 23.25 -11.67
CA ARG A 336 8.16 24.23 -10.95
C ARG A 336 8.61 24.45 -9.51
N LEU A 337 9.05 23.40 -8.81
CA LEU A 337 9.57 23.52 -7.45
C LEU A 337 10.92 24.27 -7.41
N ARG A 338 11.81 24.05 -8.38
CA ARG A 338 13.07 24.77 -8.49
C ARG A 338 12.85 26.23 -8.82
N ASP A 339 11.96 26.52 -9.79
CA ASP A 339 11.60 27.88 -10.19
C ASP A 339 11.02 28.64 -8.98
N TRP A 340 10.00 28.07 -8.33
CA TRP A 340 9.42 28.65 -7.11
C TRP A 340 10.47 28.85 -6.01
N ARG A 341 11.45 27.96 -5.83
CA ARG A 341 12.50 28.15 -4.82
C ARG A 341 13.41 29.33 -5.14
N ALA A 342 13.70 29.55 -6.43
CA ALA A 342 14.54 30.63 -6.92
C ALA A 342 13.88 32.02 -6.81
N ASP A 343 12.53 32.07 -6.79
CA ASP A 343 11.80 33.32 -6.57
C ASP A 343 12.19 34.00 -5.25
N CYS A 344 12.26 35.33 -5.27
CA CYS A 344 12.45 36.10 -4.04
C CYS A 344 11.19 36.02 -3.15
N ALA A 345 11.33 36.39 -1.88
CA ALA A 345 10.24 36.31 -0.91
C ALA A 345 9.00 37.12 -1.32
N GLU A 346 9.21 38.26 -1.98
CA GLU A 346 8.13 39.13 -2.47
C GLU A 346 7.32 38.48 -3.59
N GLU A 347 7.97 37.78 -4.52
CA GLU A 347 7.30 37.13 -5.65
C GLU A 347 6.51 35.88 -5.21
N LYS A 348 6.99 35.15 -4.19
CA LYS A 348 6.30 33.96 -3.65
C LYS A 348 4.91 34.24 -3.09
N GLY A 349 4.64 35.48 -2.69
CA GLY A 349 3.34 35.93 -2.18
C GLY A 349 2.37 36.42 -3.26
N LYS A 350 2.79 36.48 -4.53
CA LYS A 350 1.99 37.02 -5.63
C LYS A 350 1.37 35.89 -6.45
N VAL A 351 0.20 36.16 -7.00
CA VAL A 351 -0.36 35.34 -8.09
C VAL A 351 0.43 35.57 -9.37
N SER A 352 0.45 34.59 -10.28
CA SER A 352 1.16 34.74 -11.55
C SER A 352 0.56 35.85 -12.41
N LYS A 353 1.36 36.40 -13.35
CA LYS A 353 0.86 37.37 -14.34
C LYS A 353 -0.30 36.80 -15.15
N ASP A 354 -0.21 35.53 -15.53
CA ASP A 354 -1.29 34.82 -16.25
C ASP A 354 -2.58 34.74 -15.43
N TYR A 355 -2.48 34.54 -14.11
CA TYR A 355 -3.65 34.60 -13.23
C TYR A 355 -4.28 35.99 -13.28
N THR A 356 -3.49 37.06 -13.13
CA THR A 356 -4.02 38.43 -13.17
C THR A 356 -4.66 38.78 -14.52
N ALA A 357 -4.09 38.29 -15.62
CA ALA A 357 -4.64 38.48 -16.97
C ALA A 357 -5.93 37.68 -17.21
N SER A 358 -6.15 36.62 -16.43
CA SER A 358 -7.35 35.77 -16.52
C SER A 358 -8.51 36.27 -15.67
N VAL A 359 -8.32 37.28 -14.82
CA VAL A 359 -9.40 37.87 -14.03
C VAL A 359 -10.28 38.71 -14.96
N PRO A 360 -11.59 38.41 -15.12
CA PRO A 360 -12.46 39.18 -15.98
C PRO A 360 -12.49 40.66 -15.58
N GLU A 361 -12.41 41.57 -16.57
CA GLU A 361 -12.36 43.03 -16.34
C GLU A 361 -13.55 43.52 -15.51
N GLU A 362 -14.74 42.93 -15.68
CA GLU A 362 -15.96 43.26 -14.94
C GLU A 362 -15.84 43.02 -13.42
N ILE A 363 -15.06 42.02 -13.00
CA ILE A 363 -14.82 41.70 -11.59
C ILE A 363 -13.74 42.63 -11.03
N ALA A 364 -12.69 42.91 -11.81
CA ALA A 364 -11.62 43.83 -11.42
C ALA A 364 -12.11 45.28 -11.28
N ALA A 365 -13.09 45.70 -12.08
CA ALA A 365 -13.70 47.03 -12.01
C ALA A 365 -14.51 47.23 -10.72
N ARG A 366 -15.27 46.22 -10.27
CA ARG A 366 -16.07 46.30 -9.02
C ARG A 366 -15.21 46.45 -7.77
N THR A 367 -13.99 45.90 -7.74
CA THR A 367 -13.09 46.03 -6.58
C THR A 367 -12.51 47.45 -6.45
N ARG A 368 -12.43 48.21 -7.54
CA ARG A 368 -11.95 49.61 -7.52
C ARG A 368 -13.00 50.59 -7.00
N THR A 369 -14.28 50.26 -7.10
CA THR A 369 -15.39 51.14 -6.68
C THR A 369 -15.71 51.06 -5.18
N VAL A 370 -15.12 50.13 -4.42
CA VAL A 370 -15.31 49.97 -2.96
C VAL A 370 -14.23 50.71 -2.14
N LYS A 371 -13.54 51.68 -2.73
CA LYS A 371 -12.82 52.72 -1.97
C LYS A 371 -13.65 54.00 -1.94
N LEU A 372 -14.56 54.09 -0.98
CA LEU A 372 -15.07 55.33 -0.39
C LEU A 372 -15.16 55.15 1.11
#